data_AF-A0AAJ6P4H3-F1
#
_entry.id   AF-A0AAJ6P4H3-F1
#
_cell.length_a   1.000
_cell.length_b   1.000
_cell.length_c   1.000
_cell.angle_alpha   90.00
_cell.angle_beta   90.00
_cell.angle_gamma   90.00
#
_symmetry.space_group_name_H-M   'P 1'
#
loop_
_entity.id
_entity.type
_entity.pdbx_description
1 polymer ?
#
loop_
_entity_poly.entity_id
_entity_poly.type
_entity_poly.pdbx_seq_one_letter_code
_entity_poly.pdbx_strand_id
1 'polypeptide(L)'
;MEGLIFQIVLFLILFAVGWGFGRHIEQKHLRELDEKERQFAHIRIDTNRFVQITAPGQMISSNVVISHDYFKYVLASIRNFFGGRLVSYESVVERARREAVIRLKQEAHAMGAKQIMGVRLSTTELGMQGGMVEVFAYGTAIIE
;
A
#
# COMPACT_ATOMS: atom_id res chain seq x y z
N MET A 1 -37.97 -22.50 13.04
CA MET A 1 -36.68 -22.32 13.75
C MET A 1 -35.51 -22.97 13.02
N GLU A 2 -35.68 -24.16 12.43
CA GLU A 2 -34.61 -24.86 11.71
C GLU A 2 -34.02 -24.10 10.50
N GLY A 3 -34.86 -23.45 9.68
CA GLY A 3 -34.37 -22.65 8.55
C GLY A 3 -33.51 -21.44 8.95
N LEU A 4 -33.76 -20.85 10.11
CA LEU A 4 -33.00 -19.71 10.64
C LEU A 4 -31.62 -20.15 11.16
N ILE A 5 -31.55 -21.32 11.80
CA ILE A 5 -30.29 -21.92 12.25
C ILE A 5 -29.41 -22.25 11.03
N PHE A 6 -29.98 -22.84 9.98
CA PHE A 6 -29.24 -23.15 8.75
C PHE A 6 -28.67 -21.88 8.10
N GLN A 7 -29.46 -20.80 8.00
CA GLN A 7 -28.98 -19.53 7.44
C GLN A 7 -27.85 -18.91 8.25
N ILE A 8 -27.94 -18.94 9.59
CA ILE A 8 -26.89 -18.42 10.48
C ILE A 8 -25.61 -19.23 10.32
N VAL A 9 -25.71 -20.56 10.32
CA VAL A 9 -24.54 -21.43 10.16
C VAL A 9 -23.89 -21.21 8.80
N LEU A 10 -24.68 -21.14 7.72
CA LEU A 10 -24.17 -20.85 6.38
C LEU A 10 -23.48 -19.48 6.32
N PHE A 11 -24.07 -18.45 6.92
CA PHE A 11 -23.47 -17.11 7.00
C PHE A 11 -22.13 -17.14 7.74
N LEU A 12 -22.06 -17.82 8.89
CA LEU A 12 -20.82 -17.91 9.68
C LEU A 12 -19.72 -18.66 8.93
N ILE A 13 -20.06 -19.71 8.16
CA ILE A 13 -19.11 -20.43 7.32
C ILE A 13 -18.57 -19.52 6.22
N LEU A 14 -19.44 -18.84 5.47
CA LEU A 14 -19.03 -17.91 4.41
C LEU A 14 -18.19 -16.76 4.97
N PHE A 15 -18.55 -16.24 6.14
CA PHE A 15 -17.80 -15.21 6.84
C PHE A 15 -16.39 -15.70 7.21
N ALA A 16 -16.28 -16.87 7.83
CA ALA A 16 -15.00 -17.45 8.24
C ALA A 16 -14.09 -17.73 7.04
N VAL A 17 -14.66 -18.25 5.95
CA VAL A 17 -13.95 -18.48 4.68
C VAL A 17 -13.47 -17.15 4.11
N GLY A 18 -14.35 -16.16 3.96
CA GLY A 18 -14.00 -14.84 3.43
C GLY A 18 -12.90 -14.14 4.23
N TRP A 19 -13.00 -14.20 5.57
CA TRP A 19 -11.98 -13.67 6.47
C TRP A 19 -10.63 -14.39 6.32
N GLY A 20 -10.67 -15.73 6.26
CA GLY A 20 -9.48 -16.56 6.10
C GLY A 20 -8.74 -16.27 4.79
N PHE A 21 -9.47 -16.23 3.68
CA PHE A 21 -8.91 -15.88 2.37
C PHE A 21 -8.38 -14.45 2.33
N GLY A 22 -9.13 -13.48 2.86
CA GLY A 22 -8.71 -12.07 2.90
C GLY A 22 -7.39 -11.90 3.66
N ARG A 23 -7.28 -12.51 4.84
CA ARG A 23 -6.05 -12.49 5.64
C ARG A 23 -4.89 -13.20 4.93
N HIS A 24 -5.16 -14.32 4.25
CA HIS A 24 -4.13 -15.05 3.50
C HIS A 24 -3.57 -14.20 2.34
N ILE A 25 -4.44 -13.59 1.55
CA ILE A 25 -4.05 -12.72 0.42
C ILE A 25 -3.22 -11.54 0.93
N GLU A 26 -3.63 -10.91 2.03
CA GLU A 26 -2.87 -9.81 2.62
C GLU A 26 -1.48 -10.25 3.07
N GLN A 27 -1.37 -11.38 3.78
CA GLN A 27 -0.09 -11.90 4.24
C GLN A 27 0.82 -12.28 3.07
N LYS A 28 0.27 -12.86 2.00
CA LYS A 28 1.02 -13.14 0.78
C LYS A 28 1.55 -11.85 0.15
N HIS A 29 0.70 -10.83 0.01
CA HIS A 29 1.12 -9.56 -0.56
C HIS A 29 2.21 -8.86 0.26
N LEU A 30 2.14 -8.94 1.61
CA LEU A 30 3.21 -8.43 2.47
C LEU A 30 4.56 -9.10 2.21
N ARG A 31 4.58 -10.43 1.99
CA ARG A 31 5.80 -11.16 1.63
C ARG A 31 6.33 -10.74 0.27
N GLU A 32 5.46 -10.57 -0.71
CA GLU A 32 5.84 -10.07 -2.04
C GLU A 32 6.48 -8.67 -1.96
N LEU A 33 5.97 -7.79 -1.10
CA LEU A 33 6.56 -6.48 -0.84
C LEU A 33 7.96 -6.61 -0.23
N ASP A 34 8.13 -7.46 0.78
CA ASP A 34 9.44 -7.71 1.42
C ASP A 34 10.48 -8.19 0.40
N GLU A 35 10.09 -9.10 -0.50
CA GLU A 35 10.96 -9.63 -1.56
C GLU A 35 11.38 -8.55 -2.55
N LYS A 36 10.43 -7.75 -3.04
CA LYS A 36 10.71 -6.65 -3.97
C LYS A 36 11.55 -5.54 -3.32
N GLU A 37 11.32 -5.21 -2.07
CA GLU A 37 12.14 -4.23 -1.35
C GLU A 37 13.61 -4.65 -1.27
N ARG A 38 13.88 -5.94 -1.04
CA ARG A 38 15.22 -6.51 -1.09
C ARG A 38 15.81 -6.45 -2.49
N GLN A 39 15.02 -6.81 -3.51
CA GLN A 39 15.45 -6.76 -4.91
C GLN A 39 15.93 -5.36 -5.31
N PHE A 40 15.19 -4.31 -4.93
CA PHE A 40 15.52 -2.92 -5.27
C PHE A 40 16.26 -2.16 -4.14
N ALA A 41 16.82 -2.87 -3.15
CA ALA A 41 17.53 -2.24 -2.03
C ALA A 41 18.78 -1.47 -2.49
N HIS A 42 19.39 -1.89 -3.60
CA HIS A 42 20.57 -1.26 -4.19
C HIS A 42 20.31 0.16 -4.74
N ILE A 43 19.04 0.51 -5.01
CA ILE A 43 18.66 1.85 -5.47
C ILE A 43 18.46 2.76 -4.26
N ARG A 44 19.32 3.78 -4.16
CA ARG A 44 19.31 4.74 -3.06
C ARG A 44 18.20 5.77 -3.26
N ILE A 45 17.47 6.06 -2.18
CA ILE A 45 16.46 7.12 -2.16
C ILE A 45 16.93 8.21 -1.20
N ASP A 46 16.82 9.46 -1.64
CA ASP A 46 17.06 10.65 -0.84
C ASP A 46 15.82 11.56 -0.85
N THR A 47 15.49 12.14 0.30
CA THR A 47 14.34 13.05 0.46
C THR A 47 14.76 14.51 0.60
N ASN A 48 16.04 14.84 0.56
CA ASN A 48 16.53 16.20 0.70
C ASN A 48 16.10 17.05 -0.51
N ARG A 49 15.67 18.28 -0.25
CA ARG A 49 15.26 19.26 -1.27
C ARG A 49 16.41 20.17 -1.71
N PHE A 50 17.45 20.30 -0.89
CA PHE A 50 18.45 21.35 -1.02
C PHE A 50 19.77 20.87 -1.63
N VAL A 51 19.86 19.60 -2.01
CA VAL A 51 21.04 19.06 -2.70
C VAL A 51 20.92 19.39 -4.18
N GLN A 52 21.91 20.13 -4.70
CA GLN A 52 22.05 20.40 -6.12
C GLN A 52 22.96 19.33 -6.72
N ILE A 53 22.44 18.57 -7.68
CA ILE A 53 23.21 17.56 -8.43
C ILE A 53 23.39 18.06 -9.86
N THR A 54 24.63 17.99 -10.34
CA THR A 54 24.99 18.37 -11.71
C THR A 54 24.90 17.21 -12.70
N ALA A 55 24.78 15.97 -12.21
CA ALA A 55 24.59 14.79 -13.04
C ALA A 55 23.22 14.82 -13.76
N PRO A 56 23.12 14.26 -14.98
CA PRO A 56 21.86 14.19 -15.69
C PRO A 56 20.85 13.35 -14.91
N GLY A 57 19.60 13.80 -14.92
CA GLY A 57 18.53 13.09 -14.24
C GLY A 57 17.19 13.32 -14.91
N GLN A 58 16.26 12.40 -14.67
CA GLN A 58 14.91 12.44 -15.22
C GLN A 58 13.90 12.29 -14.09
N MET A 59 12.83 13.08 -14.15
CA MET A 59 11.71 12.91 -13.23
C MET A 59 11.00 11.58 -13.51
N ILE A 60 10.79 10.81 -12.46
CA ILE A 60 10.04 9.56 -12.47
C ILE A 60 8.91 9.63 -11.45
N SER A 61 7.87 8.84 -11.67
CA SER A 61 6.71 8.80 -10.78
C SER A 61 6.03 7.44 -10.79
N SER A 62 5.22 7.18 -9.77
CA SER A 62 4.42 5.97 -9.68
C SER A 62 3.17 6.20 -8.85
N ASN A 63 2.13 5.43 -9.13
CA ASN A 63 0.85 5.49 -8.42
C ASN A 63 0.45 4.09 -7.94
N VAL A 64 -0.15 4.05 -6.75
CA VAL A 64 -0.74 2.84 -6.18
C VAL A 64 -2.07 3.20 -5.54
N VAL A 65 -3.12 2.48 -5.90
CA VAL A 65 -4.43 2.56 -5.25
C VAL A 65 -4.74 1.23 -4.60
N ILE A 66 -5.01 1.24 -3.29
CA ILE A 66 -5.40 0.04 -2.53
C ILE A 66 -6.77 0.28 -1.90
N SER A 67 -7.69 -0.65 -2.16
CA SER A 67 -8.98 -0.71 -1.47
C SER A 67 -8.86 -1.50 -0.17
N HIS A 68 -9.61 -1.11 0.85
CA HIS A 68 -9.79 -1.95 2.03
C HIS A 68 -10.87 -3.02 1.76
N ASP A 69 -10.71 -4.21 2.34
CA ASP A 69 -11.76 -5.22 2.30
C ASP A 69 -12.93 -4.86 3.23
N TYR A 70 -14.08 -5.51 3.02
CA TYR A 70 -15.30 -5.28 3.79
C TYR A 70 -15.12 -5.55 5.29
N PHE A 71 -14.26 -6.52 5.66
CA PHE A 71 -14.02 -6.83 7.07
C PHE A 71 -13.26 -5.71 7.77
N LYS A 72 -12.24 -5.16 7.12
CA LYS A 72 -11.48 -4.01 7.63
C LYS A 72 -12.36 -2.78 7.84
N TYR A 73 -13.32 -2.56 6.95
CA TYR A 73 -14.33 -1.51 7.10
C TYR A 73 -15.18 -1.72 8.36
N VAL A 74 -15.78 -2.90 8.53
CA VAL A 74 -16.62 -3.22 9.71
C VAL A 74 -15.84 -3.07 11.01
N LEU A 75 -14.60 -3.59 11.07
CA LEU A 75 -13.73 -3.44 12.24
C LEU A 75 -13.40 -1.97 12.54
N ALA A 76 -13.16 -1.18 11.50
CA ALA A 76 -12.90 0.24 11.65
C ALA A 76 -14.15 1.00 12.13
N SER A 77 -15.35 0.66 11.63
CA SER A 77 -16.60 1.26 12.11
C SER A 77 -16.84 0.97 13.59
N ILE A 78 -16.61 -0.27 14.04
CA ILE A 78 -16.69 -0.63 15.47
C ILE A 78 -15.66 0.18 16.27
N ARG A 79 -14.41 0.23 15.79
CA ARG A 79 -13.33 0.92 16.51
C ARG A 79 -13.49 2.44 16.52
N ASN A 80 -14.09 3.03 15.49
CA ASN A 80 -14.46 4.44 15.45
C ASN A 80 -15.48 4.80 16.54
N PHE A 81 -16.40 3.89 16.86
CA PHE A 81 -17.37 4.09 17.94
C PHE A 81 -16.70 4.16 19.32
N PHE A 82 -15.70 3.31 19.56
CA PHE A 82 -14.96 3.27 20.84
C PHE A 82 -13.74 4.20 20.89
N GLY A 83 -13.28 4.71 19.74
CA GLY A 83 -12.07 5.52 19.58
C GLY A 83 -10.77 4.71 19.50
N GLY A 84 -9.66 5.42 19.23
CA GLY A 84 -8.31 4.86 19.15
C GLY A 84 -7.80 4.63 17.72
N ARG A 85 -6.63 3.98 17.59
CA ARG A 85 -5.95 3.75 16.30
C ARG A 85 -6.70 2.77 15.39
N LEU A 86 -6.89 3.12 14.12
CA LEU A 86 -7.50 2.26 13.11
C LEU A 86 -6.48 1.34 12.45
N VAL A 87 -6.03 0.31 13.17
CA VAL A 87 -4.99 -0.64 12.72
C VAL A 87 -5.31 -1.25 11.35
N SER A 88 -6.59 -1.53 11.06
CA SER A 88 -7.02 -2.05 9.77
C SER A 88 -6.73 -1.08 8.62
N TYR A 89 -6.97 0.22 8.81
CA TYR A 89 -6.66 1.26 7.81
C TYR A 89 -5.17 1.56 7.73
N GLU A 90 -4.47 1.58 8.87
CA GLU A 90 -3.02 1.75 8.91
C GLU A 90 -2.31 0.69 8.04
N SER A 91 -2.77 -0.56 8.10
CA SER A 91 -2.23 -1.66 7.25
C SER A 91 -2.39 -1.40 5.74
N VAL A 92 -3.46 -0.72 5.32
CA VAL A 92 -3.75 -0.42 3.91
C VAL A 92 -2.83 0.69 3.44
N VAL A 93 -2.74 1.77 4.22
CA VAL A 93 -1.87 2.91 3.91
C VAL A 93 -0.39 2.49 3.86
N GLU A 94 0.05 1.65 4.80
CA GLU A 94 1.42 1.16 4.84
C GLU A 94 1.77 0.34 3.59
N ARG A 95 0.93 -0.62 3.21
CA ARG A 95 1.13 -1.41 1.98
C ARG A 95 1.15 -0.53 0.74
N ALA A 96 0.28 0.49 0.66
CA ALA A 96 0.23 1.40 -0.47
C ALA A 96 1.53 2.23 -0.61
N ARG A 97 2.08 2.73 0.51
CA ARG A 97 3.36 3.45 0.51
C ARG A 97 4.52 2.56 0.08
N ARG A 98 4.61 1.35 0.63
CA ARG A 98 5.67 0.39 0.29
C ARG A 98 5.63 0.05 -1.20
N GLU A 99 4.47 -0.33 -1.72
CA GLU A 99 4.30 -0.64 -3.15
C GLU A 99 4.62 0.58 -4.04
N ALA A 100 4.24 1.81 -3.64
CA ALA A 100 4.53 3.00 -4.43
C ALA A 100 6.04 3.27 -4.50
N VAL A 101 6.75 3.14 -3.39
CA VAL A 101 8.22 3.27 -3.37
C VAL A 101 8.88 2.18 -4.22
N ILE A 102 8.39 0.94 -4.15
CA ILE A 102 8.89 -0.17 -4.96
C ILE A 102 8.70 0.12 -6.45
N ARG A 103 7.52 0.59 -6.87
CA ARG A 103 7.26 0.95 -8.27
C ARG A 103 8.12 2.11 -8.74
N LEU A 104 8.32 3.13 -7.90
CA LEU A 104 9.26 4.21 -8.21
C LEU A 104 10.69 3.69 -8.41
N LYS A 105 11.12 2.73 -7.60
CA LYS A 105 12.41 2.06 -7.79
C LYS A 105 12.47 1.17 -9.03
N GLN A 106 11.36 0.55 -9.41
CA GLN A 106 11.27 -0.21 -10.67
C GLN A 106 11.46 0.70 -11.88
N GLU A 107 10.84 1.88 -11.90
CA GLU A 107 11.05 2.89 -12.95
C GLU A 107 12.52 3.33 -13.01
N ALA A 108 13.13 3.65 -11.86
CA ALA A 108 14.55 3.98 -11.80
C ALA A 108 15.44 2.82 -12.33
N HIS A 109 15.13 1.59 -11.95
CA HIS A 109 15.86 0.40 -12.38
C HIS A 109 15.79 0.20 -13.90
N ALA A 110 14.59 0.37 -14.49
CA ALA A 110 14.38 0.24 -15.94
C ALA A 110 15.20 1.25 -16.74
N MET A 111 15.55 2.38 -16.14
CA MET A 111 16.39 3.43 -16.72
C MET A 111 17.89 3.27 -16.42
N GLY A 112 18.29 2.23 -15.68
CA GLY A 112 19.67 2.04 -15.23
C GLY A 112 20.11 2.95 -14.09
N ALA A 113 19.19 3.72 -13.51
CA ALA A 113 19.50 4.64 -12.42
C ALA A 113 19.72 3.90 -11.10
N LYS A 114 20.72 4.34 -10.33
CA LYS A 114 21.05 3.77 -9.00
C LYS A 114 20.64 4.67 -7.83
N GLN A 115 20.15 5.86 -8.13
CA GLN A 115 19.78 6.86 -7.14
C GLN A 115 18.54 7.64 -7.58
N ILE A 116 17.65 7.89 -6.62
CA ILE A 116 16.46 8.74 -6.79
C ILE A 116 16.52 9.85 -5.75
N MET A 117 16.48 11.09 -6.22
CA MET A 117 16.63 12.29 -5.42
C MET A 117 15.32 13.02 -5.24
N GLY A 118 15.20 13.73 -4.11
CA GLY A 118 14.04 14.56 -3.83
C GLY A 118 12.72 13.79 -3.75
N VAL A 119 12.76 12.51 -3.34
CA VAL A 119 11.57 11.66 -3.34
C VAL A 119 10.48 12.24 -2.44
N ARG A 120 9.25 12.27 -2.94
CA ARG A 120 8.05 12.71 -2.22
C ARG A 120 6.93 11.70 -2.41
N LEU A 121 6.11 11.59 -1.37
CA LEU A 121 4.90 10.80 -1.34
C LEU A 121 3.72 11.74 -1.08
N SER A 122 2.66 11.60 -1.87
CA SER A 122 1.35 12.20 -1.62
C SER A 122 0.36 11.08 -1.36
N THR A 123 -0.48 11.22 -0.34
CA THR A 123 -1.51 10.25 -0.01
C THR A 123 -2.87 10.93 -0.11
N THR A 124 -3.77 10.32 -0.88
CA THR A 124 -5.12 10.82 -1.09
C THR A 124 -6.11 9.73 -0.74
N GLU A 125 -7.15 10.09 0.00
CA GLU A 125 -8.28 9.20 0.25
C GLU A 125 -9.27 9.27 -0.93
N LEU A 126 -9.69 8.11 -1.44
CA LEU A 126 -10.57 7.99 -2.59
C LEU A 126 -11.89 7.28 -2.23
N GLY A 127 -12.97 7.74 -2.87
CA GLY A 127 -14.32 7.18 -2.71
C GLY A 127 -15.16 7.91 -1.65
N MET A 128 -16.47 7.95 -1.87
CA MET A 128 -17.44 8.74 -1.08
C MET A 128 -17.51 8.37 0.42
N GLN A 129 -16.97 7.22 0.81
CA GLN A 129 -16.99 6.71 2.20
C GLN A 129 -15.59 6.31 2.71
N GLY A 130 -14.51 6.76 2.07
CA GLY A 130 -13.15 6.45 2.55
C GLY A 130 -12.71 5.01 2.28
N GLY A 131 -13.06 4.52 1.09
CA GLY A 131 -12.93 3.12 0.65
C GLY A 131 -11.50 2.70 0.28
N MET A 132 -10.74 3.68 -0.20
CA MET A 132 -9.53 3.46 -0.97
C MET A 132 -8.49 4.50 -0.60
N VAL A 133 -7.23 4.11 -0.69
CA VAL A 133 -6.10 5.00 -0.50
C VAL A 133 -5.25 5.00 -1.75
N GLU A 134 -5.02 6.17 -2.31
CA GLU A 134 -4.02 6.41 -3.33
C GLU A 134 -2.74 6.91 -2.69
N VAL A 135 -1.61 6.34 -3.13
CA VAL A 135 -0.27 6.88 -2.87
C VAL A 135 0.40 7.17 -4.21
N PHE A 136 0.71 8.44 -4.42
CA PHE A 136 1.53 8.94 -5.53
C PHE A 136 2.95 9.17 -5.02
N ALA A 137 3.93 8.56 -5.67
CA ALA A 137 5.34 8.76 -5.40
C ALA A 137 6.02 9.42 -6.60
N TYR A 138 6.91 10.38 -6.38
CA TYR A 138 7.71 11.00 -7.44
C TYR A 138 9.09 11.42 -6.92
N GLY A 139 10.02 11.56 -7.85
CA GLY A 139 11.39 12.02 -7.59
C GLY A 139 12.19 12.15 -8.88
N THR A 140 13.49 12.37 -8.77
CA THR A 140 14.39 12.46 -9.93
C THR A 140 15.39 11.31 -9.91
N ALA A 141 15.30 10.42 -10.89
CA ALA A 141 16.28 9.36 -11.12
C ALA A 141 17.57 9.98 -11.70
N ILE A 142 18.71 9.68 -11.09
CA ILE A 142 20.03 10.14 -11.56
C ILE A 142 20.62 9.04 -12.45
N ILE A 143 20.97 9.42 -13.68
CA ILE A 143 21.55 8.52 -14.68
C ILE A 143 23.05 8.77 -14.66
N GLU A 144 23.82 7.75 -14.30
CA GLU A 144 25.29 7.76 -14.32
C GLU A 144 25.82 6.98 -15.52
#